data_AF-A0A956KGK7-F1
#
_entry.id   AF-A0A956KGK7-F1
#
_cell.length_a   1.000
_cell.length_b   1.000
_cell.length_c   1.000
_cell.angle_alpha   90.00
_cell.angle_beta   90.00
_cell.angle_gamma   90.00
#
_symmetry.space_group_name_H-M   'P 1'
#
loop_
_entity.id
_entity.type
_entity.pdbx_description
1 polymer ?
#
loop_
_entity_poly.entity_id
_entity_poly.type
_entity_poly.pdbx_seq_one_letter_code
_entity_poly.pdbx_strand_id
1 'polypeptide(L)'
;MNTPTETRVRVPALLERNHPFRQWKTWQIPGTRLTLTGYSRANDKTFFHIPELKCSVDAGLCEGRQPDTIFLTHTHNDHAADLEFMAGKPSGVDLYVPREAAPYVERYIRSRRELNHVAAFDPALAGELRLHPVAGGEALTLGKRDAYVVRVVACEHKVPCVGYCFSERSTRLLPALRERKAALEAAGQLKEFGKELGQRRARGEPIEEVYERPLFAFLGDTHPRVFDRNPWLFDYPVIITECTYLDVQERERAERVGHTEWSQLRPILLAHPSTTFVLIHF
;
A
#
# COMPACT_ATOMS: atom_id res chain seq x y z
N MET A 1 -40.01 19.39 -43.10
CA MET A 1 -39.11 18.25 -42.86
C MET A 1 -37.89 18.79 -42.13
N ASN A 2 -37.77 18.51 -40.84
CA ASN A 2 -36.65 18.94 -40.01
C ASN A 2 -35.47 17.97 -40.23
N THR A 3 -34.36 18.48 -40.75
CA THR A 3 -33.08 17.76 -40.70
C THR A 3 -32.56 17.85 -39.27
N PRO A 4 -32.22 16.73 -38.59
CA PRO A 4 -31.71 16.81 -37.23
C PRO A 4 -30.30 17.41 -37.28
N THR A 5 -30.11 18.56 -36.65
CA THR A 5 -28.76 19.06 -36.30
C THR A 5 -28.14 18.09 -35.30
N GLU A 6 -27.27 17.21 -35.79
CA GLU A 6 -26.39 16.39 -34.95
C GLU A 6 -25.47 17.31 -34.15
N THR A 7 -25.76 17.44 -32.86
CA THR A 7 -24.89 18.13 -31.90
C THR A 7 -23.65 17.27 -31.65
N ARG A 8 -22.63 17.38 -32.51
CA ARG A 8 -21.36 16.68 -32.31
C ARG A 8 -20.54 17.37 -31.22
N VAL A 9 -20.48 16.75 -30.05
CA VAL A 9 -19.56 17.13 -28.97
C VAL A 9 -18.15 16.72 -29.38
N ARG A 10 -17.20 17.66 -29.38
CA ARG A 10 -15.78 17.33 -29.55
C ARG A 10 -15.32 16.53 -28.34
N VAL A 11 -15.08 15.24 -28.53
CA VAL A 11 -14.39 14.39 -27.57
C VAL A 11 -12.87 14.58 -27.78
N PRO A 12 -12.05 14.73 -26.73
CA PRO A 12 -10.61 14.80 -26.88
C PRO A 12 -10.08 13.58 -27.65
N ALA A 13 -9.16 13.79 -28.59
CA ALA A 13 -8.47 12.68 -29.24
C ALA A 13 -7.67 11.89 -28.20
N LEU A 14 -7.63 10.56 -28.33
CA LEU A 14 -6.75 9.70 -27.53
C LEU A 14 -5.30 10.20 -27.66
N LEU A 15 -4.59 10.28 -26.54
CA LEU A 15 -3.19 10.69 -26.47
C LEU A 15 -2.28 9.57 -27.01
N GLU A 16 -2.37 9.27 -28.30
CA GLU A 16 -1.57 8.21 -28.95
C GLU A 16 -0.14 8.67 -29.25
N ARG A 17 0.10 9.98 -29.36
CA ARG A 17 1.42 10.56 -29.63
C ARG A 17 1.99 11.19 -28.37
N ASN A 18 3.23 10.87 -28.05
CA ASN A 18 3.99 11.38 -26.89
C ASN A 18 3.47 10.96 -25.50
N HIS A 19 2.69 9.87 -25.37
CA HIS A 19 2.51 9.26 -24.06
C HIS A 19 3.74 8.39 -23.76
N PRO A 20 4.60 8.74 -22.78
CA PRO A 20 5.73 7.87 -22.45
C PRO A 20 5.20 6.47 -22.14
N PHE A 21 5.78 5.46 -22.81
CA PHE A 21 5.60 4.06 -22.44
C PHE A 21 6.07 3.91 -20.99
N ARG A 22 5.18 3.41 -20.12
CA ARG A 22 5.39 3.25 -18.68
C ARG A 22 5.89 4.51 -17.97
N GLN A 23 4.97 5.42 -17.64
CA GLN A 23 5.32 6.64 -16.92
C GLN A 23 5.66 6.34 -15.46
N TRP A 24 6.96 6.26 -15.16
CA TRP A 24 7.43 6.19 -13.78
C TRP A 24 7.09 7.47 -13.02
N LYS A 25 6.51 7.34 -11.83
CA LYS A 25 6.14 8.45 -10.96
C LYS A 25 6.93 8.37 -9.66
N THR A 26 7.32 9.52 -9.15
CA THR A 26 7.96 9.67 -7.84
C THR A 26 7.31 10.83 -7.13
N TRP A 27 6.87 10.62 -5.90
CA TRP A 27 6.27 11.65 -5.08
C TRP A 27 6.49 11.35 -3.59
N GLN A 28 6.52 12.40 -2.77
CA GLN A 28 6.58 12.26 -1.32
C GLN A 28 5.16 12.10 -0.78
N ILE A 29 4.94 11.09 0.07
CA ILE A 29 3.63 10.83 0.68
C ILE A 29 3.32 11.96 1.68
N PRO A 30 2.18 12.68 1.52
CA PRO A 30 1.79 13.80 2.37
C PRO A 30 1.81 13.45 3.86
N GLY A 31 2.31 14.38 4.69
CA GLY A 31 2.40 14.18 6.15
C GLY A 31 3.52 13.24 6.61
N THR A 32 4.34 12.74 5.70
CA THR A 32 5.44 11.80 5.99
C THR A 32 6.76 12.27 5.38
N ARG A 33 7.85 11.54 5.67
CA ARG A 33 9.15 11.67 4.98
C ARG A 33 9.39 10.55 3.96
N LEU A 34 8.36 9.76 3.66
CA LEU A 34 8.46 8.59 2.80
C LEU A 34 8.22 8.98 1.35
N THR A 35 9.02 8.41 0.46
CA THR A 35 8.87 8.56 -0.99
C THR A 35 8.20 7.32 -1.55
N LEU A 36 7.16 7.49 -2.36
CA LEU A 36 6.59 6.41 -3.17
C LEU A 36 7.04 6.62 -4.62
N THR A 37 7.77 5.64 -5.16
CA THR A 37 8.32 5.71 -6.52
C THR A 37 7.99 4.43 -7.28
N GLY A 38 7.31 4.53 -8.41
CA GLY A 38 6.75 3.35 -9.07
C GLY A 38 5.99 3.61 -10.35
N TYR A 39 5.34 2.54 -10.80
CA TYR A 39 4.49 2.49 -11.98
C TYR A 39 3.31 1.56 -11.70
N SER A 40 2.14 1.90 -12.23
CA SER A 40 0.97 1.02 -12.18
C SER A 40 0.08 1.28 -13.39
N ARG A 41 -0.23 0.19 -14.09
CA ARG A 41 -1.18 0.15 -15.20
C ARG A 41 -1.78 -1.24 -15.27
N ALA A 42 -3.09 -1.32 -15.39
CA ALA A 42 -3.83 -2.56 -15.37
C ALA A 42 -3.36 -3.52 -16.48
N ASN A 43 -3.15 -4.79 -16.13
CA ASN A 43 -2.67 -5.86 -17.01
C ASN A 43 -1.29 -5.63 -17.67
N ASP A 44 -0.56 -4.57 -17.29
CA ASP A 44 0.83 -4.36 -17.73
C ASP A 44 1.78 -4.66 -16.58
N LYS A 45 1.92 -3.72 -15.64
CA LYS A 45 2.83 -3.82 -14.49
C LYS A 45 2.35 -2.90 -13.36
N THR A 46 2.43 -3.40 -12.13
CA THR A 46 2.30 -2.62 -10.89
C THR A 46 3.50 -2.89 -9.98
N PHE A 47 4.15 -1.81 -9.57
CA PHE A 47 5.28 -1.85 -8.65
C PHE A 47 5.47 -0.48 -8.02
N PHE A 48 5.64 -0.44 -6.71
CA PHE A 48 6.05 0.77 -6.00
C PHE A 48 7.13 0.47 -4.97
N HIS A 49 8.19 1.27 -4.97
CA HIS A 49 9.29 1.20 -4.03
C HIS A 49 9.21 2.36 -3.03
N ILE A 50 9.57 2.07 -1.78
CA ILE A 50 9.66 3.02 -0.66
C ILE A 50 11.11 2.97 -0.13
N PRO A 51 12.03 3.77 -0.69
CA PRO A 51 13.46 3.68 -0.40
C PRO A 51 13.80 3.82 1.08
N GLU A 52 13.10 4.70 1.80
CA GLU A 52 13.36 4.99 3.21
C GLU A 52 13.03 3.81 4.13
N LEU A 53 12.07 2.96 3.73
CA LEU A 53 11.72 1.72 4.40
C LEU A 53 12.45 0.51 3.82
N LYS A 54 13.17 0.69 2.70
CA LYS A 54 13.77 -0.36 1.88
C LYS A 54 12.77 -1.48 1.53
N CYS A 55 11.52 -1.12 1.27
CA CYS A 55 10.50 -2.08 0.87
C CYS A 55 9.89 -1.72 -0.48
N SER A 56 9.28 -2.70 -1.14
CA SER A 56 8.36 -2.46 -2.24
C SER A 56 6.98 -3.04 -1.93
N VAL A 57 5.96 -2.47 -2.56
CA VAL A 57 4.64 -3.06 -2.70
C VAL A 57 4.50 -3.53 -4.15
N ASP A 58 4.17 -4.80 -4.30
CA ASP A 58 4.26 -5.59 -5.52
C ASP A 58 5.67 -5.66 -6.14
N ALA A 59 5.77 -6.44 -7.21
CA ALA A 59 6.98 -6.88 -7.90
C ALA A 59 6.74 -7.00 -9.42
N GLY A 60 5.88 -6.16 -9.99
CA GLY A 60 5.58 -6.19 -11.41
C GLY A 60 6.76 -5.80 -12.30
N LEU A 61 7.43 -4.70 -11.94
CA LEU A 61 8.50 -4.06 -12.71
C LEU A 61 9.48 -3.33 -11.77
N CYS A 62 10.54 -4.01 -11.35
CA CYS A 62 11.45 -3.48 -10.32
C CYS A 62 12.43 -2.43 -10.83
N GLU A 63 12.73 -2.42 -12.14
CA GLU A 63 13.77 -1.58 -12.76
C GLU A 63 15.10 -1.56 -11.97
N GLY A 64 15.56 -2.73 -11.55
CA GLY A 64 16.83 -2.89 -10.82
C GLY A 64 16.79 -2.46 -9.35
N ARG A 65 15.64 -2.07 -8.79
CA ARG A 65 15.48 -1.79 -7.37
C ARG A 65 15.57 -3.08 -6.56
N GLN A 66 16.30 -3.02 -5.46
CA GLN A 66 16.66 -4.17 -4.62
C GLN A 66 16.23 -3.92 -3.16
N PRO A 67 14.92 -3.97 -2.85
CA PRO A 67 14.43 -3.80 -1.48
C PRO A 67 14.96 -4.90 -0.56
N ASP A 68 14.85 -4.69 0.75
CA ASP A 68 15.05 -5.70 1.78
C ASP A 68 13.74 -6.45 2.08
N THR A 69 12.58 -5.86 1.75
CA THR A 69 11.26 -6.45 1.98
C THR A 69 10.32 -6.22 0.78
N ILE A 70 9.55 -7.23 0.41
CA ILE A 70 8.51 -7.16 -0.63
C ILE A 70 7.16 -7.49 -0.01
N PHE A 71 6.20 -6.60 -0.23
CA PHE A 71 4.80 -6.77 0.13
C PHE A 71 3.99 -7.07 -1.13
N LEU A 72 3.73 -8.35 -1.40
CA LEU A 72 2.98 -8.76 -2.57
C LEU A 72 1.49 -8.73 -2.28
N THR A 73 0.73 -7.89 -2.98
CA THR A 73 -0.72 -7.78 -2.77
C THR A 73 -1.45 -9.03 -3.23
N HIS A 74 -1.08 -9.56 -4.41
CA HIS A 74 -1.61 -10.78 -5.00
C HIS A 74 -0.70 -11.30 -6.12
N THR A 75 -1.06 -12.44 -6.73
CA THR A 75 -0.16 -13.20 -7.63
C THR A 75 -0.41 -13.04 -9.12
N HIS A 76 -1.16 -12.03 -9.57
CA HIS A 76 -1.25 -11.77 -11.01
C HIS A 76 0.11 -11.35 -11.59
N ASN A 77 0.29 -11.61 -12.89
CA ASN A 77 1.59 -11.48 -13.54
C ASN A 77 2.13 -10.05 -13.52
N ASP A 78 1.25 -9.07 -13.72
CA ASP A 78 1.56 -7.66 -13.64
C ASP A 78 1.95 -7.19 -12.24
N HIS A 79 1.70 -7.98 -11.19
CA HIS A 79 2.14 -7.69 -9.81
C HIS A 79 3.33 -8.55 -9.34
N ALA A 80 3.62 -9.68 -10.01
CA ALA A 80 4.61 -10.66 -9.52
C ALA A 80 5.72 -11.02 -10.52
N ALA A 81 5.73 -10.47 -11.73
CA ALA A 81 6.65 -10.92 -12.78
C ALA A 81 8.15 -10.82 -12.46
N ASP A 82 8.58 -9.79 -11.72
CA ASP A 82 9.98 -9.59 -11.34
C ASP A 82 10.30 -10.20 -9.96
N LEU A 83 9.34 -10.90 -9.35
CA LEU A 83 9.43 -11.36 -7.97
C LEU A 83 10.64 -12.25 -7.70
N GLU A 84 10.95 -13.19 -8.61
CA GLU A 84 12.11 -14.07 -8.43
C GLU A 84 13.44 -13.31 -8.53
N PHE A 85 13.56 -12.38 -9.49
CA PHE A 85 14.74 -11.54 -9.63
C PHE A 85 15.00 -10.73 -8.36
N MET A 86 13.95 -10.17 -7.76
CA MET A 86 14.05 -9.41 -6.52
C MET A 86 14.34 -10.31 -5.31
N ALA A 87 13.73 -11.49 -5.24
CA ALA A 87 13.97 -12.46 -4.16
C ALA A 87 15.37 -13.10 -4.22
N GLY A 88 16.08 -13.01 -5.34
CA GLY A 88 17.42 -13.56 -5.55
C GLY A 88 18.57 -12.74 -4.93
N LYS A 89 18.29 -11.63 -4.23
CA LYS A 89 19.32 -10.79 -3.59
C LYS A 89 20.15 -11.60 -2.57
N PRO A 90 21.50 -11.58 -2.64
CA PRO A 90 22.35 -12.40 -1.75
C PRO A 90 22.20 -12.11 -0.25
N SER A 91 21.86 -10.88 0.14
CA SER A 91 21.58 -10.53 1.54
C SER A 91 20.25 -11.08 2.06
N GLY A 92 19.48 -11.73 1.18
CA GLY A 92 18.10 -12.18 1.32
C GLY A 92 17.07 -11.04 1.38
N VAL A 93 15.82 -11.40 1.13
CA VAL A 93 14.66 -10.51 1.07
C VAL A 93 13.50 -11.18 1.77
N ASP A 94 12.83 -10.45 2.65
CA ASP A 94 11.61 -10.88 3.30
C ASP A 94 10.41 -10.65 2.36
N LEU A 95 9.73 -11.73 1.99
CA LEU A 95 8.64 -11.71 1.03
C LEU A 95 7.31 -12.03 1.72
N TYR A 96 6.49 -11.01 1.94
CA TYR A 96 5.14 -11.15 2.47
C TYR A 96 4.13 -11.37 1.34
N VAL A 97 3.30 -12.41 1.46
CA VAL A 97 2.38 -12.84 0.40
C VAL A 97 1.03 -13.25 0.98
N PRO A 98 -0.08 -13.19 0.22
CA PRO A 98 -1.35 -13.74 0.67
C PRO A 98 -1.18 -15.22 1.06
N ARG A 99 -1.68 -15.59 2.23
CA ARG A 99 -1.41 -16.88 2.86
C ARG A 99 -1.68 -18.07 1.95
N GLU A 100 -2.83 -18.03 1.29
CA GLU A 100 -3.31 -19.07 0.38
C GLU A 100 -2.47 -19.13 -0.91
N ALA A 101 -1.80 -18.02 -1.26
CA ALA A 101 -0.98 -17.93 -2.47
C ALA A 101 0.48 -18.38 -2.26
N ALA A 102 0.93 -18.51 -1.02
CA ALA A 102 2.32 -18.85 -0.69
C ALA A 102 2.87 -20.08 -1.42
N PRO A 103 2.14 -21.22 -1.53
CA PRO A 103 2.63 -22.39 -2.25
C PRO A 103 2.81 -22.15 -3.76
N TYR A 104 2.04 -21.24 -4.36
CA TYR A 104 2.21 -20.89 -5.78
C TYR A 104 3.42 -20.00 -5.98
N VAL A 105 3.66 -19.05 -5.08
CA VAL A 105 4.83 -18.16 -5.12
C VAL A 105 6.12 -18.95 -4.95
N GLU A 106 6.17 -19.86 -3.98
CA GLU A 106 7.33 -20.73 -3.76
C GLU A 106 7.68 -21.53 -5.03
N ARG A 107 6.67 -22.18 -5.64
CA ARG A 107 6.83 -22.93 -6.88
C ARG A 107 7.25 -22.05 -8.05
N TYR A 108 6.67 -20.86 -8.19
CA TYR A 108 7.03 -19.90 -9.23
C TYR A 108 8.51 -19.52 -9.15
N ILE A 109 8.99 -19.13 -7.95
CA ILE A 109 10.39 -18.77 -7.71
C ILE A 109 11.30 -19.97 -7.99
N ARG A 110 10.94 -21.14 -7.48
CA ARG A 110 11.69 -22.37 -7.71
C ARG A 110 11.83 -22.68 -9.20
N SER A 111 10.72 -22.73 -9.95
CA SER A 111 10.75 -23.02 -11.38
C SER A 111 11.57 -22.01 -12.16
N ARG A 112 11.50 -20.72 -11.80
CA ARG A 112 12.33 -19.66 -12.42
C ARG A 112 13.82 -19.86 -12.16
N ARG A 113 14.21 -20.28 -10.95
CA ARG A 113 15.60 -20.62 -10.61
C ARG A 113 16.09 -21.85 -11.38
N GLU A 114 15.27 -22.90 -11.46
CA GLU A 114 15.57 -24.14 -12.18
C GLU A 114 15.91 -23.92 -13.67
N LEU A 115 15.33 -22.90 -14.32
CA LEU A 115 15.66 -22.53 -15.70
C LEU A 115 17.13 -22.10 -15.92
N ASN A 116 17.85 -21.74 -14.86
CA ASN A 116 19.25 -21.32 -14.93
C ASN A 116 20.24 -22.49 -14.76
N HIS A 117 19.76 -23.71 -14.54
CA HIS A 117 20.61 -24.86 -14.26
C HIS A 117 20.88 -25.68 -15.53
N VAL A 118 22.15 -26.01 -15.76
CA VAL A 118 22.57 -26.91 -16.87
C VAL A 118 22.45 -28.38 -16.47
N ALA A 119 22.66 -28.69 -15.19
CA ALA A 119 22.45 -30.00 -14.59
C ALA A 119 21.06 -30.07 -13.94
N ALA A 120 20.62 -31.28 -13.57
CA ALA A 120 19.40 -31.44 -12.78
C ALA A 120 19.45 -30.55 -11.52
N PHE A 121 18.34 -29.93 -11.17
CA PHE A 121 18.24 -29.09 -9.98
C PHE A 121 18.65 -29.87 -8.74
N ASP A 122 19.62 -29.34 -8.00
CA ASP A 122 20.03 -29.86 -6.69
C ASP A 122 19.39 -28.99 -5.59
N PRO A 123 18.39 -29.52 -4.86
CA PRO A 123 17.78 -28.82 -3.74
C PRO A 123 18.77 -28.42 -2.64
N ALA A 124 19.91 -29.10 -2.51
CA ALA A 124 20.94 -28.76 -1.54
C ALA A 124 21.68 -27.45 -1.88
N LEU A 125 21.61 -27.01 -3.14
CA LEU A 125 22.13 -25.73 -3.63
C LEU A 125 21.04 -24.65 -3.72
N ALA A 126 19.81 -24.97 -3.31
CA ALA A 126 18.72 -24.01 -3.33
C ALA A 126 18.99 -22.91 -2.29
N GLY A 127 19.14 -21.67 -2.75
CA GLY A 127 19.24 -20.52 -1.86
C GLY A 127 17.97 -20.36 -1.02
N GLU A 128 18.12 -19.84 0.20
CA GLU A 128 17.01 -19.63 1.13
C GLU A 128 15.98 -18.62 0.58
N LEU A 129 14.69 -18.91 0.80
CA LEU A 129 13.58 -18.00 0.52
C LEU A 129 12.90 -17.65 1.85
N ARG A 130 12.90 -16.37 2.23
CA ARG A 130 12.18 -15.89 3.42
C ARG A 130 10.76 -15.51 3.04
N LEU A 131 9.90 -16.52 2.95
CA LEU A 131 8.50 -16.37 2.59
C LEU A 131 7.64 -16.25 3.86
N HIS A 132 6.80 -15.21 3.94
CA HIS A 132 5.95 -14.90 5.07
C HIS A 132 4.48 -14.86 4.62
N PRO A 133 3.72 -15.96 4.78
CA PRO A 133 2.31 -16.00 4.43
C PRO A 133 1.48 -15.13 5.41
N VAL A 134 0.70 -14.19 4.89
CA VAL A 134 -0.12 -13.24 5.67
C VAL A 134 -1.60 -13.26 5.30
N ALA A 135 -2.45 -12.91 6.26
CA ALA A 135 -3.89 -12.76 6.04
C ALA A 135 -4.42 -11.44 6.63
N GLY A 136 -5.61 -11.02 6.18
CA GLY A 136 -6.26 -9.81 6.71
C GLY A 136 -6.47 -9.86 8.22
N GLY A 137 -6.17 -8.75 8.90
CA GLY A 137 -6.23 -8.63 10.36
C GLY A 137 -4.89 -8.84 11.05
N GLU A 138 -3.89 -9.39 10.37
CA GLU A 138 -2.53 -9.55 10.90
C GLU A 138 -1.75 -8.22 10.88
N ALA A 139 -0.67 -8.17 11.65
CA ALA A 139 0.26 -7.05 11.66
C ALA A 139 1.70 -7.56 11.80
N LEU A 140 2.63 -6.84 11.17
CA LEU A 140 4.07 -7.11 11.19
C LEU A 140 4.84 -5.81 11.45
N THR A 141 6.13 -5.93 11.75
CA THR A 141 6.99 -4.78 12.04
C THR A 141 8.07 -4.60 10.99
N LEU A 142 8.51 -3.34 10.80
CA LEU A 142 9.62 -2.99 9.91
C LEU A 142 10.57 -1.99 10.56
N GLY A 143 11.80 -1.98 10.05
CA GLY A 143 12.82 -1.01 10.42
C GLY A 143 13.51 -1.32 11.75
N LYS A 144 14.48 -0.47 12.11
CA LYS A 144 15.25 -0.66 13.35
C LYS A 144 14.34 -0.54 14.57
N ARG A 145 14.45 -1.49 15.51
CA ARG A 145 13.65 -1.53 16.75
C ARG A 145 12.14 -1.50 16.48
N ASP A 146 11.71 -2.11 15.38
CA ASP A 146 10.29 -2.18 15.00
C ASP A 146 9.62 -0.80 14.94
N ALA A 147 10.30 0.17 14.33
CA ALA A 147 9.84 1.56 14.24
C ALA A 147 8.55 1.73 13.43
N TYR A 148 8.21 0.77 12.58
CA TYR A 148 6.98 0.79 11.78
C TYR A 148 6.16 -0.47 12.04
N VAL A 149 4.85 -0.32 11.91
CA VAL A 149 3.87 -1.41 11.95
C VAL A 149 3.12 -1.42 10.62
N VAL A 150 2.98 -2.59 10.02
CA VAL A 150 2.21 -2.78 8.79
C VAL A 150 1.05 -3.72 9.08
N ARG A 151 -0.17 -3.18 9.03
CA ARG A 151 -1.41 -3.95 9.19
C ARG A 151 -1.86 -4.49 7.83
N VAL A 152 -2.26 -5.75 7.79
CA VAL A 152 -2.73 -6.41 6.58
C VAL A 152 -4.25 -6.29 6.52
N VAL A 153 -4.78 -5.84 5.38
CA VAL A 153 -6.23 -5.77 5.11
C VAL A 153 -6.62 -6.80 4.06
N ALA A 154 -7.71 -7.52 4.28
CA ALA A 154 -8.25 -8.41 3.25
C ALA A 154 -8.88 -7.58 2.12
N CYS A 155 -8.46 -7.83 0.89
CA CYS A 155 -9.01 -7.22 -0.32
C CYS A 155 -9.96 -8.21 -1.02
N GLU A 156 -10.82 -7.71 -1.91
CA GLU A 156 -11.81 -8.51 -2.63
C GLU A 156 -11.45 -8.61 -4.10
N HIS A 157 -10.84 -9.74 -4.48
CA HIS A 157 -10.35 -9.99 -5.82
C HIS A 157 -10.53 -11.47 -6.23
N LYS A 158 -10.28 -11.80 -7.50
CA LYS A 158 -10.46 -13.15 -8.05
C LYS A 158 -9.49 -14.20 -7.51
N VAL A 159 -8.35 -13.74 -7.00
CA VAL A 159 -7.33 -14.56 -6.34
C VAL A 159 -7.12 -14.02 -4.92
N PRO A 160 -6.52 -14.80 -4.01
CA PRO A 160 -6.16 -14.30 -2.69
C PRO A 160 -5.42 -12.96 -2.79
N CYS A 161 -5.97 -11.93 -2.15
CA CYS A 161 -5.50 -10.57 -2.27
C CYS A 161 -5.57 -9.85 -0.93
N VAL A 162 -4.51 -9.10 -0.61
CA VAL A 162 -4.41 -8.27 0.58
C VAL A 162 -3.87 -6.88 0.24
N GLY A 163 -4.13 -5.94 1.14
CA GLY A 163 -3.48 -4.63 1.18
C GLY A 163 -2.62 -4.47 2.42
N TYR A 164 -1.78 -3.45 2.43
CA TYR A 164 -0.79 -3.17 3.48
C TYR A 164 -0.93 -1.73 3.97
N CYS A 165 -1.15 -1.56 5.27
CA CYS A 165 -1.42 -0.27 5.89
C CYS A 165 -0.30 0.08 6.87
N PHE A 166 0.49 1.11 6.53
CA PHE A 166 1.74 1.45 7.19
C PHE A 166 1.55 2.54 8.25
N SER A 167 2.03 2.27 9.45
CA SER A 167 2.02 3.18 10.59
C SER A 167 3.43 3.31 11.17
N GLU A 168 3.74 4.47 11.75
CA GLU A 168 4.97 4.71 12.50
C GLU A 168 4.69 4.58 14.00
N ARG A 169 5.53 3.87 14.74
CA ARG A 169 5.51 3.91 16.21
C ARG A 169 6.06 5.25 16.67
N SER A 170 5.21 6.00 17.36
CA SER A 170 5.54 7.34 17.85
C SER A 170 5.16 7.44 19.33
N THR A 171 5.64 8.49 20.01
CA THR A 171 5.21 8.80 21.37
C THR A 171 4.36 10.06 21.38
N ARG A 172 3.37 10.10 22.26
CA ARG A 172 2.55 11.28 22.53
C ARG A 172 2.24 11.34 24.02
N LEU A 173 1.92 12.53 24.52
CA LEU A 173 1.49 12.71 25.91
C LEU A 173 0.30 11.78 26.22
N LEU A 174 0.17 11.32 27.47
CA LEU A 174 -1.02 10.58 27.89
C LEU A 174 -2.31 11.39 27.62
N PRO A 175 -3.46 10.75 27.32
CA PRO A 175 -4.71 11.45 27.01
C PRO A 175 -5.09 12.51 28.05
N ALA A 176 -5.05 12.14 29.33
CA ALA A 176 -5.32 13.06 30.44
C ALA A 176 -4.36 14.26 30.48
N LEU A 177 -3.09 14.08 30.08
CA LEU A 177 -2.11 15.17 30.01
C LEU A 177 -2.31 16.06 28.78
N ARG A 178 -2.84 15.51 27.66
CA ARG A 178 -3.24 16.32 26.49
C ARG A 178 -4.43 17.21 26.81
N GLU A 179 -5.47 16.66 27.44
CA GLU A 179 -6.64 17.42 27.87
C GLU A 179 -6.24 18.51 28.87
N ARG A 180 -5.40 18.15 29.84
CA ARG A 180 -4.84 19.10 30.82
C ARG A 180 -4.04 20.21 30.15
N LYS A 181 -3.20 19.88 29.15
CA LYS A 181 -2.46 20.87 28.36
C LYS A 181 -3.41 21.82 27.65
N ALA A 182 -4.41 21.30 26.94
CA ALA A 182 -5.38 22.12 26.19
C ALA A 182 -6.18 23.06 27.12
N ALA A 183 -6.62 22.57 28.28
CA ALA A 183 -7.32 23.38 29.26
C ALA A 183 -6.44 24.52 29.83
N LEU A 184 -5.18 24.22 30.16
CA LEU A 184 -4.24 25.23 30.64
C LEU A 184 -3.81 26.20 29.54
N GLU A 185 -3.69 25.76 28.29
CA GLU A 185 -3.41 26.60 27.13
C GLU A 185 -4.54 27.61 26.90
N ALA A 186 -5.79 27.16 26.91
CA ALA A 186 -6.98 28.01 26.81
C ALA A 186 -7.07 29.04 27.96
N ALA A 187 -6.55 28.69 29.15
CA ALA A 187 -6.47 29.58 30.30
C ALA A 187 -5.22 30.48 30.32
N GLY A 188 -4.32 30.40 29.34
CA GLY A 188 -3.05 31.16 29.32
C GLY A 188 -2.02 30.70 30.36
N GLN A 189 -2.17 29.49 30.91
CA GLN A 189 -1.42 28.94 32.04
C GLN A 189 -0.44 27.83 31.63
N LEU A 190 0.09 27.86 30.40
CA LEU A 190 0.96 26.80 29.88
C LEU A 190 2.26 26.59 30.71
N LYS A 191 2.71 27.62 31.44
CA LYS A 191 3.84 27.50 32.39
C LYS A 191 3.56 26.50 33.52
N GLU A 192 2.32 26.44 34.02
CA GLU A 192 1.93 25.50 35.08
C GLU A 192 1.95 24.05 34.56
N PHE A 193 1.57 23.84 33.30
CA PHE A 193 1.67 22.54 32.65
C PHE A 193 3.12 22.03 32.60
N GLY A 194 4.08 22.90 32.27
CA GLY A 194 5.51 22.56 32.26
C GLY A 194 6.04 22.16 33.65
N LYS A 195 5.62 22.87 34.70
CA LYS A 195 5.96 22.51 36.09
C LYS A 195 5.38 21.16 36.49
N GLU A 196 4.11 20.91 36.16
CA GLU A 196 3.43 19.63 36.43
C GLU A 196 4.17 18.46 35.76
N LEU A 197 4.51 18.60 34.47
CA LEU A 197 5.29 17.62 33.71
C LEU A 197 6.66 17.34 34.35
N GLY A 198 7.35 18.39 34.81
CA GLY A 198 8.64 18.26 35.51
C GLY A 198 8.52 17.47 36.82
N GLN A 199 7.49 17.74 37.61
CA GLN A 199 7.22 17.02 38.86
C GLN A 199 6.87 15.55 38.61
N ARG A 200 6.02 15.27 37.60
CA ARG A 200 5.67 13.89 37.22
C ARG A 200 6.90 13.10 36.77
N ARG A 201 7.75 13.71 35.95
CA ARG A 201 9.02 13.11 35.50
C ARG A 201 9.96 12.82 36.67
N ALA A 202 10.06 13.74 37.64
CA ALA A 202 10.85 13.53 38.86
C ALA A 202 10.33 12.39 39.74
N ARG A 203 9.02 12.10 39.68
CA ARG A 203 8.37 10.97 40.37
C ARG A 203 8.39 9.67 39.57
N GLY A 204 8.98 9.65 38.36
CA GLY A 204 8.99 8.48 37.49
C GLY A 204 7.61 8.11 36.94
N GLU A 205 6.65 9.02 36.98
CA GLU A 205 5.32 8.78 36.41
C GLU A 205 5.39 8.75 34.88
N PRO A 206 4.67 7.83 34.21
CA PRO A 206 4.55 7.85 32.76
C PRO A 206 3.89 9.16 32.33
N ILE A 207 4.51 9.84 31.38
CA ILE A 207 3.99 11.11 30.81
C ILE A 207 3.58 10.95 29.34
N GLU A 208 4.08 9.90 28.70
CA GLU A 208 3.86 9.59 27.30
C GLU A 208 3.36 8.15 27.15
N GLU A 209 2.61 7.92 26.08
CA GLU A 209 2.25 6.61 25.56
C GLU A 209 2.88 6.42 24.18
N VAL A 210 3.23 5.18 23.85
CA VAL A 210 3.53 4.77 22.48
C VAL A 210 2.20 4.57 21.75
N TYR A 211 2.10 5.07 20.52
CA TYR A 211 0.96 4.85 19.65
C TYR A 211 1.42 4.63 18.21
N GLU A 212 0.54 4.01 17.42
CA GLU A 212 0.74 3.86 15.98
C GLU A 212 0.16 5.09 15.28
N ARG A 213 1.02 5.89 14.66
CA ARG A 213 0.62 7.02 13.83
C ARG A 213 0.38 6.51 12.40
N PRO A 214 -0.86 6.52 11.89
CA PRO A 214 -1.15 6.08 10.52
C PRO A 214 -0.39 6.95 9.52
N LEU A 215 0.26 6.33 8.53
CA LEU A 215 0.98 7.02 7.46
C LEU A 215 0.22 6.93 6.14
N PHE A 216 0.03 5.71 5.62
CA PHE A 216 -0.71 5.46 4.39
C PHE A 216 -1.20 4.01 4.31
N ALA A 217 -2.26 3.77 3.55
CA ALA A 217 -2.72 2.44 3.17
C ALA A 217 -2.49 2.20 1.68
N PHE A 218 -1.96 1.03 1.32
CA PHE A 218 -1.83 0.58 -0.06
C PHE A 218 -2.70 -0.66 -0.25
N LEU A 219 -3.73 -0.55 -1.08
CA LEU A 219 -4.61 -1.66 -1.40
C LEU A 219 -4.13 -2.35 -2.68
N GLY A 220 -4.28 -3.68 -2.73
CA GLY A 220 -4.17 -4.41 -3.99
C GLY A 220 -5.39 -4.19 -4.87
N ASP A 221 -5.45 -4.93 -5.97
CA ASP A 221 -6.64 -5.03 -6.81
C ASP A 221 -7.82 -5.47 -5.96
N THR A 222 -8.90 -4.70 -6.00
CA THR A 222 -10.02 -4.89 -5.09
C THR A 222 -11.29 -4.22 -5.58
N HIS A 223 -12.42 -4.73 -5.10
CA HIS A 223 -13.71 -4.06 -5.20
C HIS A 223 -13.90 -2.95 -4.14
N PRO A 224 -14.69 -1.87 -4.38
CA PRO A 224 -14.90 -0.77 -3.42
C PRO A 224 -15.53 -1.18 -2.08
N ARG A 225 -16.18 -2.35 -2.01
CA ARG A 225 -16.72 -2.93 -0.77
C ARG A 225 -15.65 -3.15 0.31
N VAL A 226 -14.36 -3.14 -0.06
CA VAL A 226 -13.25 -3.16 0.91
C VAL A 226 -13.39 -2.06 1.96
N PHE A 227 -13.89 -0.88 1.58
CA PHE A 227 -14.07 0.26 2.48
C PHE A 227 -15.24 0.05 3.47
N ASP A 228 -16.34 -0.56 3.02
CA ASP A 228 -17.47 -0.89 3.89
C ASP A 228 -17.09 -2.00 4.90
N ARG A 229 -16.29 -2.98 4.46
CA ARG A 229 -15.80 -4.07 5.31
C ARG A 229 -14.72 -3.62 6.29
N ASN A 230 -13.97 -2.58 5.94
CA ASN A 230 -12.83 -2.08 6.70
C ASN A 230 -12.90 -0.55 6.89
N PRO A 231 -13.90 -0.03 7.62
CA PRO A 231 -14.07 1.42 7.78
C PRO A 231 -12.88 2.08 8.49
N TRP A 232 -12.09 1.32 9.25
CA TRP A 232 -10.84 1.77 9.85
C TRP A 232 -9.76 2.18 8.83
N LEU A 233 -9.90 1.84 7.54
CA LEU A 233 -9.00 2.33 6.49
C LEU A 233 -8.97 3.86 6.43
N PHE A 234 -10.06 4.52 6.79
CA PHE A 234 -10.16 5.98 6.80
C PHE A 234 -9.40 6.64 7.96
N ASP A 235 -8.84 5.86 8.90
CA ASP A 235 -7.88 6.36 9.90
C ASP A 235 -6.54 6.75 9.23
N TYR A 236 -6.27 6.24 8.02
CA TYR A 236 -5.07 6.56 7.26
C TYR A 236 -5.29 7.83 6.42
N PRO A 237 -4.38 8.83 6.52
CA PRO A 237 -4.55 10.11 5.82
C PRO A 237 -4.32 10.00 4.31
N VAL A 238 -3.65 8.94 3.85
CA VAL A 238 -3.39 8.66 2.44
C VAL A 238 -3.80 7.22 2.12
N ILE A 239 -4.63 7.03 1.10
CA ILE A 239 -5.06 5.72 0.64
C ILE A 239 -4.74 5.58 -0.85
N ILE A 240 -3.90 4.61 -1.17
CA ILE A 240 -3.60 4.19 -2.54
C ILE A 240 -4.52 3.02 -2.87
N THR A 241 -5.34 3.15 -3.92
CA THR A 241 -6.32 2.13 -4.31
C THR A 241 -6.47 2.10 -5.83
N GLU A 242 -6.84 0.94 -6.37
CA GLU A 242 -7.07 0.80 -7.81
C GLU A 242 -8.34 1.53 -8.27
N CYS A 243 -8.37 1.89 -9.55
CA CYS A 243 -9.57 2.30 -10.27
C CYS A 243 -9.46 1.88 -11.73
N THR A 244 -9.50 0.56 -11.96
CA THR A 244 -9.27 -0.05 -13.27
C THR A 244 -10.20 0.44 -14.37
N TYR A 245 -11.46 0.69 -14.05
CA TYR A 245 -12.45 1.08 -15.05
C TYR A 245 -12.96 2.50 -14.79
N LEU A 246 -12.94 3.34 -15.83
CA LEU A 246 -13.44 4.71 -15.79
C LEU A 246 -14.82 4.88 -16.44
N ASP A 247 -15.18 3.95 -17.32
CA ASP A 247 -16.48 3.94 -18.00
C ASP A 247 -17.47 3.07 -17.22
N VAL A 248 -18.65 3.63 -16.93
CA VAL A 248 -19.75 2.94 -16.26
C VAL A 248 -20.21 1.70 -17.02
N GLN A 249 -20.01 1.64 -18.34
CA GLN A 249 -20.31 0.47 -19.16
C GLN A 249 -19.49 -0.77 -18.75
N GLU A 250 -18.30 -0.57 -18.17
CA GLU A 250 -17.45 -1.66 -17.71
C GLU A 250 -17.81 -2.14 -16.29
N ARG A 251 -18.83 -1.58 -15.63
CA ARG A 251 -19.20 -1.92 -14.25
C ARG A 251 -19.49 -3.42 -14.06
N GLU A 252 -20.30 -4.02 -14.94
CA GLU A 252 -20.60 -5.47 -14.83
C GLU A 252 -19.34 -6.32 -14.96
N ARG A 253 -18.42 -5.90 -15.82
CA ARG A 253 -17.12 -6.54 -15.96
C ARG A 253 -16.32 -6.37 -14.67
N ALA A 254 -16.20 -5.15 -14.16
CA ALA A 254 -15.46 -4.82 -12.94
C ALA A 254 -15.91 -5.69 -11.76
N GLU A 255 -17.22 -5.79 -11.51
CA GLU A 255 -17.81 -6.67 -10.49
C GLU A 255 -17.43 -8.14 -10.71
N ARG A 256 -17.60 -8.65 -11.95
CA ARG A 256 -17.27 -10.04 -12.28
C ARG A 256 -15.77 -10.34 -12.12
N VAL A 257 -14.90 -9.36 -12.36
CA VAL A 257 -13.45 -9.54 -12.30
C VAL A 257 -12.81 -9.10 -10.99
N GLY A 258 -13.59 -8.56 -10.05
CA GLY A 258 -13.11 -8.13 -8.74
C GLY A 258 -12.25 -6.87 -8.81
N HIS A 259 -12.60 -5.92 -9.67
CA HIS A 259 -11.93 -4.62 -9.79
C HIS A 259 -12.87 -3.46 -9.48
N THR A 260 -12.30 -2.27 -9.32
CA THR A 260 -13.04 -1.04 -9.06
C THR A 260 -13.37 -0.28 -10.34
N GLU A 261 -14.63 0.13 -10.45
CA GLU A 261 -15.09 1.11 -11.44
C GLU A 261 -15.35 2.47 -10.78
N TRP A 262 -14.99 3.56 -11.48
CA TRP A 262 -14.96 4.92 -10.96
C TRP A 262 -16.26 5.38 -10.31
N SER A 263 -17.41 5.12 -10.92
CA SER A 263 -18.70 5.59 -10.41
C SER A 263 -19.11 4.89 -9.10
N GLN A 264 -18.56 3.72 -8.80
CA GLN A 264 -18.71 3.05 -7.50
C GLN A 264 -17.77 3.62 -6.44
N LEU A 265 -16.55 4.00 -6.83
CA LEU A 265 -15.54 4.54 -5.92
C LEU A 265 -15.79 6.02 -5.57
N ARG A 266 -16.21 6.83 -6.53
CA ARG A 266 -16.38 8.28 -6.41
C ARG A 266 -17.20 8.71 -5.17
N PRO A 267 -18.37 8.11 -4.85
CA PRO A 267 -19.13 8.51 -3.67
C PRO A 267 -18.36 8.30 -2.36
N ILE A 268 -17.55 7.24 -2.27
CA ILE A 268 -16.72 6.94 -1.10
C ILE A 268 -15.66 8.02 -0.91
N LEU A 269 -14.98 8.41 -1.99
CA LEU A 269 -13.96 9.46 -1.97
C LEU A 269 -14.55 10.81 -1.53
N LEU A 270 -15.71 11.18 -2.08
CA LEU A 270 -16.37 12.44 -1.75
C LEU A 270 -16.87 12.49 -0.29
N ALA A 271 -17.18 11.33 0.30
CA ALA A 271 -17.56 11.24 1.70
C ALA A 271 -16.37 11.42 2.67
N HIS A 272 -15.13 11.34 2.20
CA HIS A 272 -13.91 11.39 3.03
C HIS A 272 -12.94 12.49 2.55
N PRO A 273 -13.33 13.78 2.62
CA PRO A 273 -12.55 14.89 2.06
C PRO A 273 -11.21 15.15 2.78
N SER A 274 -11.02 14.63 3.99
CA SER A 274 -9.75 14.72 4.73
C SER A 274 -8.71 13.67 4.30
N THR A 275 -9.11 12.67 3.52
CA THR A 275 -8.24 11.60 3.05
C THR A 275 -7.75 11.91 1.65
N THR A 276 -6.44 11.81 1.44
CA THR A 276 -5.85 11.89 0.10
C THR A 276 -5.94 10.52 -0.56
N PHE A 277 -6.77 10.40 -1.60
CA PHE A 277 -6.84 9.19 -2.41
C PHE A 277 -5.91 9.28 -3.61
N VAL A 278 -5.11 8.24 -3.81
CA VAL A 278 -4.21 8.09 -4.96
C VAL A 278 -4.72 6.91 -5.77
N LEU A 279 -5.24 7.21 -6.94
CA LEU A 279 -5.79 6.19 -7.84
C LEU A 279 -4.68 5.65 -8.73
N ILE A 280 -4.57 4.32 -8.76
CA ILE A 280 -3.59 3.58 -9.56
C ILE A 280 -4.31 2.53 -10.42
N HIS A 281 -3.54 1.75 -11.18
CA HIS A 281 -4.03 0.59 -11.90
C HIS A 281 -5.18 0.94 -12.86
N PHE A 282 -5.04 2.03 -13.63
CA PHE A 282 -5.92 2.35 -14.77
C PHE A 282 -5.61 1.51 -16.00
#